data_AF-A0AAP0K555-F1
#
_entry.id   AF-A0AAP0K555-F1
#
_cell.length_a   1.000
_cell.length_b   1.000
_cell.length_c   1.000
_cell.angle_alpha   90.00
_cell.angle_beta   90.00
_cell.angle_gamma   90.00
#
_symmetry.space_group_name_H-M   'P 1'
#
loop_
_entity.id
_entity.type
_entity.pdbx_description
1 polymer ?
#
loop_
_entity_poly.entity_id
_entity_poly.type
_entity_poly.pdbx_seq_one_letter_code
_entity_poly.pdbx_strand_id
1 'polypeptide(L)'
;MRRRVLIKNVYLVAMVAAIVFFFTFAYLSHTLYPLNSPSCIVHQIITLPTTTADANKTMSTQTPTSLEHIVFGIAGSAKLWSRRKNYVKLWWSRHKNENIRGFVWLDKLSTNVLNVDNNDRDLPPVCISENTRRFPYKHRNGNRAAIRITRILTETVRMGLKNVRWVVMGDDDTWFVPENLVRVLRKYDHEQYYYIGSVSESHVQNIAFSYGMAFGGGGFAISYSLAVLIAKVQDRCIERYPELYGSDDRMHACMAEVGVPLTKEPGFHQLSVSEHVSSGPYPKCAWKMNSPAEVKKVLVYKTPNPRMWEKSPRRNCCKVLPSIDKALLLIAVGSCGEDEIFGSRKLENIPYDI
;
A
#
# COMPACT_ATOMS: atom_id res chain seq x y z
N MET A 1 61.35 -38.88 22.65
CA MET A 1 60.37 -37.86 23.11
C MET A 1 60.27 -36.62 22.20
N ARG A 2 61.37 -36.02 21.73
CA ARG A 2 61.35 -34.77 20.91
C ARG A 2 60.54 -34.82 19.59
N ARG A 3 60.56 -35.93 18.84
CA ARG A 3 59.80 -36.05 17.57
C ARG A 3 58.27 -35.99 17.73
N ARG A 4 57.72 -36.54 18.82
CA ARG A 4 56.25 -36.54 19.05
C ARG A 4 55.71 -35.16 19.43
N VAL A 5 56.52 -34.35 20.12
CA VAL A 5 56.17 -32.96 20.48
C VAL A 5 56.23 -32.06 19.24
N LEU A 6 57.24 -32.25 18.39
CA LEU A 6 57.37 -31.52 17.13
C LEU A 6 56.17 -31.76 16.21
N ILE A 7 55.77 -33.04 16.07
CA ILE A 7 54.62 -33.42 15.24
C ILE A 7 53.31 -32.82 15.79
N LYS A 8 53.08 -32.87 17.12
CA LYS A 8 51.90 -32.24 17.74
C LYS A 8 51.84 -30.73 17.52
N ASN A 9 52.97 -30.03 17.61
CA ASN A 9 53.03 -28.59 17.36
C ASN A 9 52.77 -28.24 15.89
N VAL A 10 53.26 -29.05 14.95
CA VAL A 10 52.97 -28.87 13.52
C VAL A 10 51.48 -29.05 13.23
N TYR A 11 50.84 -30.07 13.82
CA TYR A 11 49.39 -30.26 13.67
C TYR A 11 48.56 -29.13 14.28
N LEU A 12 48.95 -28.62 15.45
CA LEU A 12 48.26 -27.50 16.10
C LEU A 12 48.35 -26.22 15.26
N VAL A 13 49.55 -25.90 14.75
CA VAL A 13 49.76 -24.72 13.88
C VAL A 13 48.96 -24.86 12.57
N ALA A 14 48.93 -26.05 11.97
CA ALA A 14 48.13 -26.30 10.76
C ALA A 14 46.62 -26.15 11.01
N MET A 15 46.12 -26.62 12.16
CA MET A 15 44.71 -26.47 12.55
C MET A 15 44.32 -25.01 12.75
N VAL A 16 45.15 -24.24 13.47
CA VAL A 16 44.90 -22.80 13.69
C VAL A 16 44.94 -22.03 12.37
N ALA A 17 45.91 -22.33 11.49
CA ALA A 17 45.99 -21.71 10.17
C ALA A 17 44.76 -22.02 9.29
N ALA A 18 44.23 -23.26 9.34
CA ALA A 18 43.03 -23.64 8.61
C ALA A 18 41.77 -22.90 9.13
N ILE A 19 41.65 -22.74 10.45
CA ILE A 19 40.55 -22.00 11.08
C ILE A 19 40.61 -20.52 10.69
N VAL A 20 41.78 -19.88 10.78
CA VAL A 20 41.96 -18.49 10.37
C VAL A 20 41.65 -18.33 8.89
N PHE A 21 42.16 -19.22 8.03
CA PHE A 21 41.86 -19.19 6.60
C PHE A 21 40.35 -19.31 6.34
N PHE A 22 39.66 -20.24 7.00
CA PHE A 22 38.21 -20.40 6.85
C PHE A 22 37.44 -19.15 7.26
N PHE A 23 37.75 -18.54 8.40
CA PHE A 23 37.09 -17.30 8.84
C PHE A 23 37.44 -16.10 7.97
N THR A 24 38.69 -15.97 7.52
CA THR A 24 39.07 -14.91 6.58
C THR A 24 38.40 -15.09 5.22
N PHE A 25 38.29 -16.31 4.71
CA PHE A 25 37.59 -16.61 3.45
C PHE A 25 36.08 -16.39 3.58
N ALA A 26 35.47 -16.78 4.71
CA ALA A 26 34.08 -16.49 5.01
C ALA A 26 33.81 -14.98 5.11
N TYR A 27 34.71 -14.23 5.76
CA TYR A 27 34.61 -12.77 5.83
C TYR A 27 34.82 -12.13 4.46
N LEU A 28 35.85 -12.54 3.71
CA LEU A 28 36.14 -12.01 2.38
C LEU A 28 35.00 -12.32 1.42
N SER A 29 34.48 -13.55 1.41
CA SER A 29 33.30 -13.91 0.62
C SER A 29 32.08 -13.08 1.03
N HIS A 30 31.82 -12.87 2.32
CA HIS A 30 30.71 -12.03 2.76
C HIS A 30 30.87 -10.54 2.38
N THR A 31 32.11 -10.03 2.31
CA THR A 31 32.42 -8.66 1.85
C THR A 31 32.51 -8.53 0.32
N LEU A 32 32.82 -9.62 -0.39
CA LEU A 32 33.02 -9.67 -1.84
C LEU A 32 31.82 -10.23 -2.60
N TYR A 33 30.81 -10.80 -1.93
CA TYR A 33 29.49 -10.96 -2.52
C TYR A 33 29.00 -9.55 -2.85
N PRO A 34 28.88 -9.19 -4.14
CA PRO A 34 28.10 -8.02 -4.47
C PRO A 34 26.72 -8.29 -3.88
N LEU A 35 26.16 -7.34 -3.11
CA LEU A 35 24.72 -7.23 -3.09
C LEU A 35 24.34 -7.19 -4.57
N ASN A 36 23.77 -8.28 -5.09
CA ASN A 36 23.30 -8.36 -6.46
C ASN A 36 22.45 -7.12 -6.66
N SER A 37 23.03 -6.13 -7.32
CA SER A 37 22.34 -4.88 -7.57
C SER A 37 21.20 -5.27 -8.50
N PRO A 38 19.95 -4.91 -8.19
CA PRO A 38 18.84 -5.33 -9.00
C PRO A 38 19.09 -4.96 -10.47
N SER A 39 19.02 -5.93 -11.37
CA SER A 39 19.29 -5.71 -12.79
C SER A 39 18.15 -4.90 -13.38
N CYS A 40 18.34 -3.59 -13.48
CA CYS A 40 17.43 -2.70 -14.19
C CYS A 40 17.86 -2.56 -15.64
N ILE A 41 16.89 -2.66 -16.55
CA ILE A 41 17.08 -2.23 -17.94
C ILE A 41 16.95 -0.72 -17.93
N VAL A 42 18.08 -0.08 -17.64
CA VAL A 42 18.21 1.37 -17.80
C VAL A 42 18.21 1.61 -19.31
N HIS A 43 17.18 2.29 -19.82
CA HIS A 43 17.28 2.93 -21.12
C HIS A 43 18.50 3.85 -21.04
N GLN A 44 19.59 3.48 -21.74
CA GLN A 44 20.76 4.33 -21.87
C GLN A 44 20.29 5.72 -22.31
N ILE A 45 20.43 6.72 -21.43
CA ILE A 45 20.57 8.17 -21.71
C ILE A 45 20.62 9.01 -20.42
N ILE A 46 20.30 8.50 -19.23
CA ILE A 46 20.60 9.26 -17.99
C ILE A 46 21.96 8.83 -17.46
N THR A 47 23.00 9.55 -17.86
CA THR A 47 24.19 9.70 -17.02
C THR A 47 23.71 10.20 -15.66
N LEU A 48 23.84 9.37 -14.61
CA LEU A 48 23.75 9.90 -13.25
C LEU A 48 24.83 11.00 -13.15
N PRO A 49 24.48 12.26 -12.83
CA PRO A 49 25.50 13.24 -12.55
C PRO A 49 26.29 12.74 -11.33
N THR A 50 27.56 12.43 -11.56
CA THR A 50 28.52 12.18 -10.49
C THR A 50 28.94 13.54 -9.95
N THR A 51 28.07 14.17 -9.17
CA THR A 51 28.46 15.33 -8.39
C THR A 51 29.25 14.86 -7.18
N THR A 52 30.57 14.99 -7.27
CA THR A 52 31.42 15.21 -6.11
C THR A 52 31.01 16.54 -5.50
N ALA A 53 30.25 16.50 -4.41
CA ALA A 53 29.95 17.68 -3.62
C ALA A 53 30.47 17.46 -2.20
N ASP A 54 31.32 18.40 -1.79
CA ASP A 54 32.08 18.45 -0.57
C ASP A 54 31.27 18.19 0.69
N ALA A 55 31.89 17.43 1.59
CA ALA A 55 31.43 17.26 2.96
C ALA A 55 31.69 18.53 3.77
N ASN A 56 30.82 19.53 3.63
CA ASN A 56 30.65 20.56 4.66
C ASN A 56 29.26 20.44 5.26
N LYS A 57 29.24 19.93 6.50
CA LYS A 57 28.05 19.74 7.34
C LYS A 57 27.56 21.09 7.84
N THR A 58 26.99 21.89 6.97
CA THR A 58 26.17 23.06 7.34
C THR A 58 24.82 22.58 7.87
N MET A 59 24.40 23.12 9.02
CA MET A 59 23.09 22.93 9.64
C MET A 59 21.99 22.97 8.55
N SER A 60 21.30 21.84 8.38
CA SER A 60 20.20 21.70 7.43
C SER A 60 19.09 22.69 7.75
N THR A 61 19.05 23.80 7.03
CA THR A 61 17.77 24.49 6.77
C THR A 61 16.94 23.50 5.97
N GLN A 62 16.11 22.71 6.66
CA GLN A 62 15.34 21.61 6.03
C GLN A 62 14.49 22.20 4.90
N THR A 63 14.93 22.01 3.65
CA THR A 63 14.16 22.42 2.48
C THR A 63 12.85 21.62 2.48
N PRO A 64 11.70 22.22 2.16
CA PRO A 64 10.44 21.47 2.12
C PRO A 64 10.52 20.28 1.16
N THR A 65 9.89 19.15 1.50
CA THR A 65 9.82 17.96 0.63
C THR A 65 9.33 18.37 -0.76
N SER A 66 10.01 17.91 -1.80
CA SER A 66 9.71 18.16 -3.21
C SER A 66 9.63 16.83 -3.95
N LEU A 67 9.25 16.83 -5.23
CA LEU A 67 9.15 15.60 -6.01
C LEU A 67 10.51 14.88 -6.15
N GLU A 68 11.60 15.63 -6.15
CA GLU A 68 12.95 15.07 -6.19
C GLU A 68 13.25 14.20 -4.96
N HIS A 69 12.53 14.36 -3.85
CA HIS A 69 12.76 13.60 -2.61
C HIS A 69 11.97 12.28 -2.56
N ILE A 70 11.14 12.02 -3.57
CA ILE A 70 10.22 10.88 -3.63
C ILE A 70 10.75 9.87 -4.65
N VAL A 71 10.69 8.58 -4.30
CA VAL A 71 11.01 7.48 -5.21
C VAL A 71 9.81 6.55 -5.30
N PHE A 72 9.29 6.35 -6.52
CA PHE A 72 8.19 5.43 -6.76
C PHE A 72 8.69 3.99 -7.01
N GLY A 73 8.15 3.02 -6.28
CA GLY A 73 8.30 1.59 -6.55
C GLY A 73 6.99 1.04 -7.11
N ILE A 74 6.92 0.88 -8.43
CA ILE A 74 5.71 0.47 -9.14
C ILE A 74 5.74 -1.04 -9.38
N ALA A 75 4.77 -1.76 -8.85
CA ALA A 75 4.64 -3.20 -9.05
C ALA A 75 3.89 -3.51 -10.35
N GLY A 76 4.45 -4.38 -11.19
CA GLY A 76 3.79 -4.78 -12.43
C GLY A 76 4.04 -6.23 -12.81
N SER A 77 3.32 -6.69 -13.83
CA SER A 77 3.56 -8.00 -14.44
C SER A 77 4.08 -7.86 -15.86
N ALA A 78 5.14 -8.59 -16.18
CA ALA A 78 5.70 -8.66 -17.53
C ALA A 78 4.67 -9.11 -18.59
N LYS A 79 3.65 -9.89 -18.18
CA LYS A 79 2.55 -10.32 -19.05
C LYS A 79 1.61 -9.17 -19.43
N LEU A 80 1.36 -8.24 -18.49
CA LEU A 80 0.38 -7.16 -18.66
C LEU A 80 1.03 -5.83 -19.05
N TRP A 81 2.35 -5.72 -18.89
CA TRP A 81 3.10 -4.48 -19.01
C TRP A 81 2.90 -3.76 -20.35
N SER A 82 2.86 -4.50 -21.47
CA SER A 82 2.65 -3.90 -22.80
C SER A 82 1.37 -3.05 -22.89
N ARG A 83 0.33 -3.44 -22.15
CA ARG A 83 -0.94 -2.71 -22.05
C ARG A 83 -0.93 -1.72 -20.88
N ARG A 84 -0.50 -2.15 -19.69
CA ARG A 84 -0.60 -1.38 -18.45
C ARG A 84 0.39 -0.21 -18.36
N LYS A 85 1.49 -0.25 -19.12
CA LYS A 85 2.42 0.89 -19.23
C LYS A 85 1.70 2.20 -19.62
N ASN A 86 0.60 2.11 -20.37
CA ASN A 86 -0.18 3.28 -20.77
C ASN A 86 -0.83 4.00 -19.58
N TYR A 87 -1.20 3.32 -18.50
CA TYR A 87 -1.70 3.97 -17.28
C TYR A 87 -0.60 4.78 -16.60
N VAL A 88 0.61 4.21 -16.52
CA VAL A 88 1.78 4.89 -15.96
C VAL A 88 2.15 6.14 -16.76
N LYS A 89 2.06 6.09 -18.10
CA LYS A 89 2.31 7.26 -18.97
C LYS A 89 1.44 8.47 -18.64
N LEU A 90 0.23 8.26 -18.12
CA LEU A 90 -0.71 9.34 -17.83
C LEU A 90 -0.21 10.29 -16.74
N TRP A 91 0.57 9.80 -15.78
CA TRP A 91 1.01 10.58 -14.62
C TRP A 91 2.53 10.70 -14.48
N TRP A 92 3.31 9.78 -15.05
CA TRP A 92 4.77 9.79 -14.92
C TRP A 92 5.46 10.91 -15.70
N SER A 93 4.91 11.31 -16.86
CA SER A 93 5.55 12.13 -17.90
C SER A 93 6.62 13.11 -17.38
N ARG A 94 7.89 12.87 -17.76
CA ARG A 94 9.05 13.66 -17.34
C ARG A 94 9.04 15.08 -17.89
N HIS A 95 8.36 15.31 -19.02
CA HIS A 95 8.13 16.65 -19.55
C HIS A 95 7.28 17.53 -18.62
N LYS A 96 6.43 16.93 -17.77
CA LYS A 96 5.66 17.65 -16.75
C LYS A 96 6.35 17.64 -15.38
N ASN A 97 7.19 16.64 -15.14
CA ASN A 97 7.77 16.33 -13.83
C ASN A 97 9.27 16.01 -13.95
N GLU A 98 10.10 17.03 -14.20
CA GLU A 98 11.54 16.87 -14.49
C GLU A 98 12.30 16.06 -13.42
N ASN A 99 11.86 16.12 -12.16
CA ASN A 99 12.51 15.48 -11.01
C ASN A 99 11.81 14.20 -10.52
N ILE A 100 10.92 13.60 -11.31
CA ILE A 100 10.28 12.33 -10.94
C ILE A 100 11.27 11.16 -11.00
N ARG A 101 11.32 10.36 -9.93
CA ARG A 101 12.28 9.25 -9.77
C ARG A 101 11.58 7.99 -9.27
N GLY A 102 12.03 6.82 -9.71
CA GLY A 102 11.35 5.55 -9.42
C GLY A 102 11.57 4.50 -10.48
N PHE A 103 10.97 3.33 -10.27
CA PHE A 103 11.22 2.12 -11.02
C PHE A 103 9.94 1.29 -11.15
N VAL A 104 9.78 0.62 -12.29
CA VAL A 104 8.76 -0.43 -12.47
C VAL A 104 9.41 -1.78 -12.27
N TRP A 105 8.86 -2.58 -11.37
CA TRP A 105 9.38 -3.90 -11.02
C TRP A 105 8.51 -4.99 -11.61
N LEU A 106 9.09 -5.80 -12.49
CA LEU A 106 8.41 -6.89 -13.18
C LEU A 106 8.88 -8.26 -12.66
N ASP A 107 8.03 -9.28 -12.84
CA ASP A 107 8.27 -10.64 -12.38
C ASP A 107 9.29 -11.43 -13.23
N LYS A 108 9.55 -10.99 -14.46
CA LYS A 108 10.52 -11.60 -15.39
C LYS A 108 10.81 -10.68 -16.56
N LEU A 109 11.88 -10.99 -17.29
CA LEU A 109 12.15 -10.39 -18.59
C LEU A 109 11.09 -10.81 -19.63
N SER A 110 10.71 -9.89 -20.51
CA SER A 110 9.78 -10.13 -21.61
C SER A 110 10.30 -9.46 -22.88
N THR A 111 10.05 -10.06 -24.05
CA THR A 111 10.45 -9.49 -25.36
C THR A 111 9.84 -8.10 -25.58
N ASN A 112 8.64 -7.84 -25.04
CA ASN A 112 7.99 -6.53 -25.06
C ASN A 112 8.71 -5.46 -24.23
N VAL A 113 9.60 -5.86 -23.30
CA VAL A 113 10.44 -4.92 -22.53
C VAL A 113 11.75 -4.62 -23.28
N LEU A 114 12.20 -5.54 -24.13
CA LEU A 114 13.40 -5.40 -24.95
C LEU A 114 13.13 -4.61 -26.25
N ASN A 115 11.92 -4.74 -26.81
CA ASN A 115 11.48 -4.00 -27.99
C ASN A 115 10.92 -2.63 -27.54
N VAL A 116 11.83 -1.68 -27.35
CA VAL A 116 11.53 -0.31 -26.94
C VAL A 116 10.96 0.48 -28.11
N ASP A 117 9.72 0.96 -27.98
CA ASP A 117 9.22 2.01 -28.87
C ASP A 117 9.86 3.36 -28.50
N ASN A 118 10.18 4.20 -29.47
CA ASN A 118 10.72 5.55 -29.19
C ASN A 118 9.80 6.40 -28.28
N ASN A 119 8.51 6.07 -28.22
CA ASN A 119 7.50 6.70 -27.35
C ASN A 119 7.50 6.19 -25.89
N ASP A 120 8.43 5.29 -25.52
CA ASP A 120 8.58 4.76 -24.16
C ASP A 120 9.69 5.46 -23.36
N ARG A 121 10.36 6.49 -23.93
CA ARG A 121 11.37 7.31 -23.22
C ARG A 121 10.81 8.06 -22.00
N ASP A 122 9.50 8.25 -21.96
CA ASP A 122 8.75 8.89 -20.88
C ASP A 122 8.23 7.91 -19.82
N LEU A 123 8.74 6.67 -19.78
CA LEU A 123 8.42 5.72 -18.72
C LEU A 123 9.53 5.65 -17.65
N PRO A 124 9.20 5.22 -16.42
CA PRO A 124 10.21 4.85 -15.44
C PRO A 124 11.08 3.69 -15.95
N PRO A 125 12.35 3.62 -15.54
CA PRO A 125 13.19 2.45 -15.80
C PRO A 125 12.53 1.16 -15.30
N VAL A 126 12.67 0.08 -16.07
CA VAL A 126 12.10 -1.23 -15.74
C VAL A 126 13.18 -2.10 -15.10
N CYS A 127 12.86 -2.69 -13.96
CA CYS A 127 13.70 -3.58 -13.18
C CYS A 127 13.04 -4.95 -13.05
N ILE A 128 13.85 -6.01 -12.94
CA ILE A 128 13.34 -7.37 -12.71
C ILE A 128 13.49 -7.71 -11.24
N SER A 129 12.38 -8.05 -10.59
CA SER A 129 12.37 -8.46 -9.20
C SER A 129 13.07 -9.81 -9.03
N GLU A 130 13.81 -9.94 -7.92
CA GLU A 130 14.67 -11.09 -7.67
C GLU A 130 13.88 -12.42 -7.55
N ASN A 131 14.63 -13.52 -7.51
CA ASN A 131 14.07 -14.83 -7.28
C ASN A 131 13.62 -15.00 -5.81
N THR A 132 12.34 -15.29 -5.61
CA THR A 132 11.73 -15.47 -4.29
C THR A 132 11.48 -16.93 -3.91
N ARG A 133 12.07 -17.91 -4.61
CA ARG A 133 11.86 -19.35 -4.36
C ARG A 133 12.18 -19.79 -2.93
N ARG A 134 13.12 -19.12 -2.25
CA ARG A 134 13.48 -19.45 -0.87
C ARG A 134 12.38 -19.18 0.16
N PHE A 135 11.43 -18.28 -0.14
CA PHE A 135 10.39 -17.89 0.81
C PHE A 135 9.22 -18.89 0.80
N PRO A 136 8.76 -19.43 1.93
CA PRO A 136 7.57 -20.28 1.95
C PRO A 136 6.31 -19.49 1.54
N TYR A 137 5.37 -20.14 0.85
CA TYR A 137 4.03 -19.59 0.57
C TYR A 137 3.00 -20.70 0.76
N LYS A 138 2.07 -20.52 1.69
CA LYS A 138 1.13 -21.56 2.14
C LYS A 138 -0.33 -21.20 1.92
N HIS A 139 -0.64 -19.95 1.54
CA HIS A 139 -2.02 -19.54 1.31
C HIS A 139 -2.61 -20.24 0.08
N ARG A 140 -3.74 -20.94 0.25
CA ARG A 140 -4.31 -21.82 -0.80
C ARG A 140 -4.98 -21.07 -1.95
N ASN A 141 -5.62 -19.93 -1.64
CA ASN A 141 -6.39 -19.16 -2.62
C ASN A 141 -5.63 -17.90 -3.12
N GLY A 142 -4.32 -17.85 -2.92
CA GLY A 142 -3.52 -16.68 -3.27
C GLY A 142 -2.40 -17.01 -4.26
N ASN A 143 -1.70 -15.99 -4.73
CA ASN A 143 -0.63 -16.14 -5.72
C ASN A 143 0.75 -15.86 -5.10
N ARG A 144 1.69 -16.76 -5.32
CA ARG A 144 3.09 -16.63 -4.87
C ARG A 144 3.78 -15.35 -5.37
N ALA A 145 3.32 -14.78 -6.49
CA ALA A 145 3.79 -13.49 -7.00
C ALA A 145 3.68 -12.36 -5.96
N ALA A 146 2.75 -12.46 -4.99
CA ALA A 146 2.63 -11.52 -3.88
C ALA A 146 3.92 -11.34 -3.07
N ILE A 147 4.75 -12.39 -2.95
CA ILE A 147 6.06 -12.28 -2.27
C ILE A 147 6.98 -11.32 -3.03
N ARG A 148 6.97 -11.37 -4.37
CA ARG A 148 7.78 -10.45 -5.19
C ARG A 148 7.32 -9.02 -5.01
N ILE A 149 6.00 -8.77 -5.07
CA ILE A 149 5.42 -7.45 -4.87
C ILE A 149 5.80 -6.90 -3.48
N THR A 150 5.72 -7.73 -2.44
CA THR A 150 6.16 -7.36 -1.08
C THR A 150 7.61 -6.86 -1.06
N ARG A 151 8.51 -7.54 -1.78
CA ARG A 151 9.96 -7.24 -1.78
C ARG A 151 10.37 -6.01 -2.57
N ILE A 152 9.48 -5.44 -3.39
CA ILE A 152 9.77 -4.25 -4.18
C ILE A 152 10.27 -3.08 -3.31
N LEU A 153 9.76 -2.93 -2.08
CA LEU A 153 10.26 -1.92 -1.14
C LEU A 153 11.75 -2.11 -0.86
N THR A 154 12.16 -3.32 -0.46
CA THR A 154 13.56 -3.67 -0.19
C THR A 154 14.43 -3.50 -1.43
N GLU A 155 13.94 -3.96 -2.59
CA GLU A 155 14.67 -3.88 -3.85
C GLU A 155 14.86 -2.41 -4.29
N THR A 156 13.84 -1.56 -4.09
CA THR A 156 13.91 -0.11 -4.34
C THR A 156 14.90 0.58 -3.39
N VAL A 157 14.92 0.23 -2.11
CA VAL A 157 15.89 0.77 -1.14
C VAL A 157 17.33 0.37 -1.51
N ARG A 158 17.53 -0.86 -1.98
CA ARG A 158 18.85 -1.38 -2.41
C ARG A 158 19.40 -0.68 -3.66
N MET A 159 18.59 0.09 -4.39
CA MET A 159 19.07 0.95 -5.47
C MET A 159 19.99 2.07 -4.98
N GLY A 160 20.04 2.35 -3.67
CA GLY A 160 21.04 3.25 -3.08
C GLY A 160 20.91 4.71 -3.54
N LEU A 161 19.71 5.14 -3.93
CA LEU A 161 19.45 6.51 -4.36
C LEU A 161 19.73 7.51 -3.22
N LYS A 162 20.37 8.63 -3.57
CA LYS A 162 20.68 9.72 -2.64
C LYS A 162 19.49 10.69 -2.52
N ASN A 163 19.46 11.40 -1.39
CA ASN A 163 18.46 12.42 -1.10
C ASN A 163 17.01 11.91 -1.23
N VAL A 164 16.73 10.74 -0.64
CA VAL A 164 15.38 10.16 -0.62
C VAL A 164 14.77 10.41 0.75
N ARG A 165 13.54 10.91 0.76
CA ARG A 165 12.75 11.13 1.97
C ARG A 165 11.54 10.19 2.05
N TRP A 166 11.01 9.78 0.90
CA TRP A 166 9.83 8.92 0.82
C TRP A 166 10.00 7.89 -0.29
N VAL A 167 9.61 6.64 0.01
CA VAL A 167 9.39 5.60 -0.98
C VAL A 167 7.88 5.42 -1.12
N VAL A 168 7.36 5.60 -2.33
CA VAL A 168 5.92 5.48 -2.64
C VAL A 168 5.70 4.22 -3.43
N MET A 169 4.84 3.34 -2.93
CA MET A 169 4.51 2.07 -3.54
C MET A 169 3.14 2.18 -4.23
N GLY A 170 2.99 1.53 -5.37
CA GLY A 170 1.72 1.40 -6.08
C GLY A 170 1.81 0.33 -7.17
N ASP A 171 0.67 0.00 -7.78
CA ASP A 171 0.59 -0.96 -8.88
C ASP A 171 0.72 -0.26 -10.24
N ASP A 172 0.93 -1.04 -11.30
CA ASP A 172 1.04 -0.56 -12.69
C ASP A 172 -0.29 -0.03 -13.27
N ASP A 173 -1.38 -0.13 -12.51
CA ASP A 173 -2.68 0.50 -12.74
C ASP A 173 -3.09 1.50 -11.63
N THR A 174 -2.20 1.83 -10.69
CA THR A 174 -2.39 2.95 -9.76
C THR A 174 -2.04 4.28 -10.46
N TRP A 175 -2.89 5.29 -10.25
CA TRP A 175 -2.69 6.64 -10.78
C TRP A 175 -2.38 7.63 -9.65
N PHE A 176 -1.22 8.30 -9.72
CA PHE A 176 -0.82 9.29 -8.73
C PHE A 176 -0.98 10.71 -9.28
N VAL A 177 -1.26 11.67 -8.39
CA VAL A 177 -1.11 13.11 -8.64
C VAL A 177 0.14 13.59 -7.89
N PRO A 178 1.31 13.67 -8.54
CA PRO A 178 2.57 13.93 -7.86
C PRO A 178 2.58 15.21 -7.03
N GLU A 179 1.95 16.27 -7.53
CA GLU A 179 1.89 17.57 -6.85
C GLU A 179 1.05 17.49 -5.56
N ASN A 180 -0.07 16.77 -5.59
CA ASN A 180 -0.89 16.54 -4.41
C ASN A 180 -0.19 15.62 -3.42
N LEU A 181 0.49 14.57 -3.90
CA LEU A 181 1.27 13.68 -3.06
C LEU A 181 2.39 14.44 -2.33
N VAL A 182 3.11 15.33 -3.02
CA VAL A 182 4.11 16.21 -2.37
C VAL A 182 3.47 17.08 -1.29
N ARG A 183 2.30 17.69 -1.55
CA ARG A 183 1.59 18.49 -0.53
C ARG A 183 1.21 17.66 0.69
N VAL A 184 0.77 16.41 0.50
CA VAL A 184 0.42 15.52 1.60
C VAL A 184 1.67 15.16 2.42
N LEU A 185 2.75 14.76 1.75
CA LEU A 185 3.98 14.31 2.41
C LEU A 185 4.75 15.44 3.11
N ARG A 186 4.54 16.70 2.73
CA ARG A 186 5.08 17.88 3.43
C ARG A 186 4.53 18.05 4.85
N LYS A 187 3.41 17.43 5.19
CA LYS A 187 2.82 17.51 6.53
C LYS A 187 3.63 16.75 7.59
N TYR A 188 4.52 15.85 7.16
CA TYR A 188 5.18 14.89 8.02
C TYR A 188 6.69 15.09 8.05
N ASP A 189 7.28 14.89 9.23
CA ASP A 189 8.72 14.81 9.38
C ASP A 189 9.23 13.47 8.81
N HIS A 190 9.83 13.53 7.63
CA HIS A 190 10.38 12.39 6.91
C HIS A 190 11.50 11.64 7.65
N GLU A 191 12.09 12.21 8.70
CA GLU A 191 13.08 11.51 9.53
C GLU A 191 12.40 10.50 10.48
N GLN A 192 11.13 10.71 10.84
CA GLN A 192 10.33 9.79 11.66
C GLN A 192 9.77 8.61 10.86
N TYR A 193 9.28 7.60 11.56
CA TYR A 193 8.67 6.43 10.95
C TYR A 193 7.20 6.66 10.60
N TYR A 194 6.94 6.74 9.30
CA TYR A 194 5.60 6.91 8.75
C TYR A 194 5.30 5.86 7.70
N TYR A 195 4.16 5.17 7.88
CA TYR A 195 3.49 4.34 6.88
C TYR A 195 2.15 5.01 6.55
N ILE A 196 2.08 5.73 5.44
CA ILE A 196 0.97 6.62 5.07
C ILE A 196 0.19 6.00 3.91
N GLY A 197 -1.12 5.92 4.05
CA GLY A 197 -2.01 5.43 3.01
C GLY A 197 -3.45 5.40 3.49
N SER A 198 -4.29 4.58 2.88
CA SER A 198 -5.67 4.39 3.34
C SER A 198 -6.07 2.92 3.32
N VAL A 199 -7.12 2.64 4.10
CA VAL A 199 -7.83 1.37 4.06
C VAL A 199 -8.68 1.29 2.79
N SER A 200 -9.22 0.11 2.47
CA SER A 200 -10.15 -0.05 1.37
C SER A 200 -11.45 0.68 1.67
N GLU A 201 -12.09 1.26 0.66
CA GLU A 201 -13.46 1.76 0.78
C GLU A 201 -14.48 0.61 0.97
N SER A 202 -14.07 -0.64 0.75
CA SER A 202 -14.89 -1.83 1.01
C SER A 202 -14.80 -2.28 2.47
N HIS A 203 -15.95 -2.25 3.15
CA HIS A 203 -16.09 -2.78 4.51
C HIS A 203 -15.69 -4.26 4.64
N VAL A 204 -16.05 -5.08 3.65
CA VAL A 204 -15.75 -6.52 3.63
C VAL A 204 -14.25 -6.77 3.51
N GLN A 205 -13.55 -6.00 2.66
CA GLN A 205 -12.10 -6.12 2.54
C GLN A 205 -11.40 -5.71 3.85
N ASN A 206 -11.87 -4.67 4.52
CA ASN A 206 -11.27 -4.24 5.79
C ASN A 206 -11.49 -5.24 6.93
N ILE A 207 -12.61 -5.97 6.94
CA ILE A 207 -12.83 -7.08 7.87
C ILE A 207 -11.85 -8.23 7.58
N ALA A 208 -11.67 -8.57 6.30
CA ALA A 208 -10.85 -9.70 5.89
C ALA A 208 -9.34 -9.47 6.11
N PHE A 209 -8.86 -8.24 5.92
CA PHE A 209 -7.45 -7.91 5.99
C PHE A 209 -7.09 -7.13 7.27
N SER A 210 -7.42 -5.83 7.33
CA SER A 210 -7.22 -5.01 8.52
C SER A 210 -7.72 -3.58 8.29
N TYR A 211 -8.23 -2.93 9.33
CA TYR A 211 -8.46 -1.47 9.34
C TYR A 211 -7.18 -0.66 9.59
N GLY A 212 -6.04 -1.32 9.73
CA GLY A 212 -4.71 -0.73 9.93
C GLY A 212 -3.72 -1.03 8.81
N MET A 213 -4.17 -1.56 7.67
CA MET A 213 -3.35 -1.84 6.48
C MET A 213 -3.63 -0.79 5.40
N ALA A 214 -2.58 -0.27 4.76
CA ALA A 214 -2.75 0.47 3.50
C ALA A 214 -2.89 -0.53 2.34
N PHE A 215 -3.90 -0.33 1.50
CA PHE A 215 -4.11 -1.19 0.32
C PHE A 215 -3.25 -0.70 -0.86
N GLY A 216 -2.57 -1.63 -1.53
CA GLY A 216 -1.56 -1.37 -2.55
C GLY A 216 -2.11 -0.75 -3.83
N GLY A 217 -3.34 -1.10 -4.22
CA GLY A 217 -4.00 -0.55 -5.41
C GLY A 217 -4.28 0.96 -5.30
N GLY A 218 -4.53 1.46 -4.09
CA GLY A 218 -4.61 2.90 -3.80
C GLY A 218 -3.26 3.58 -3.60
N GLY A 219 -2.19 2.79 -3.53
CA GLY A 219 -0.84 3.24 -3.22
C GLY A 219 -0.64 3.57 -1.74
N PHE A 220 0.63 3.67 -1.33
CA PHE A 220 1.02 4.12 0.00
C PHE A 220 2.44 4.69 -0.01
N ALA A 221 2.75 5.55 0.96
CA ALA A 221 4.06 6.15 1.14
C ALA A 221 4.71 5.68 2.43
N ILE A 222 6.02 5.44 2.39
CA ILE A 222 6.84 5.04 3.52
C ILE A 222 7.98 6.06 3.66
N SER A 223 8.16 6.63 4.85
CA SER A 223 9.33 7.47 5.15
C SER A 223 10.62 6.68 4.90
N TYR A 224 11.63 7.31 4.30
CA TYR A 224 12.84 6.59 3.89
C TYR A 224 13.58 5.91 5.06
N SER A 225 13.58 6.54 6.25
CA SER A 225 14.14 5.96 7.47
C SER A 225 13.47 4.63 7.85
N LEU A 226 12.13 4.56 7.76
CA LEU A 226 11.35 3.34 7.94
C LEU A 226 11.59 2.33 6.80
N ALA A 227 11.66 2.78 5.54
CA ALA A 227 11.91 1.90 4.41
C ALA A 227 13.26 1.16 4.55
N VAL A 228 14.29 1.86 5.03
CA VAL A 228 15.61 1.28 5.33
C VAL A 228 15.53 0.27 6.49
N LEU A 229 14.74 0.55 7.53
CA LEU A 229 14.50 -0.40 8.61
C LEU A 229 13.80 -1.67 8.10
N ILE A 230 12.69 -1.50 7.38
CA ILE A 230 11.95 -2.61 6.79
C ILE A 230 12.85 -3.44 5.87
N ALA A 231 13.67 -2.81 5.02
CA ALA A 231 14.58 -3.51 4.11
C ALA A 231 15.57 -4.46 4.82
N LYS A 232 15.91 -4.20 6.09
CA LYS A 232 16.78 -5.06 6.91
C LYS A 232 16.04 -6.27 7.51
N VAL A 233 14.73 -6.16 7.71
CA VAL A 233 13.93 -7.19 8.42
C VAL A 233 12.93 -7.91 7.53
N GLN A 234 12.59 -7.36 6.37
CA GLN A 234 11.48 -7.79 5.53
C GLN A 234 11.60 -9.26 5.12
N ASP A 235 12.79 -9.73 4.76
CA ASP A 235 12.97 -11.11 4.36
C ASP A 235 12.58 -12.09 5.49
N ARG A 236 12.97 -11.81 6.73
CA ARG A 236 12.59 -12.63 7.91
C ARG A 236 11.10 -12.50 8.23
N CYS A 237 10.53 -11.30 8.08
CA CYS A 237 9.09 -11.09 8.22
C CYS A 237 8.30 -11.94 7.21
N ILE A 238 8.68 -11.95 5.93
CA ILE A 238 8.05 -12.78 4.89
C ILE A 238 8.13 -14.27 5.24
N GLU A 239 9.27 -14.73 5.76
CA GLU A 239 9.47 -16.13 6.16
C GLU A 239 8.59 -16.54 7.34
N ARG A 240 8.29 -15.61 8.27
CA ARG A 240 7.42 -15.85 9.44
C ARG A 240 5.95 -15.96 9.08
N TYR A 241 5.51 -15.30 8.00
CA TYR A 241 4.10 -15.22 7.62
C TYR A 241 3.80 -15.81 6.22
N PRO A 242 4.09 -17.11 6.00
CA PRO A 242 3.85 -17.75 4.70
C PRO A 242 2.37 -17.90 4.34
N GLU A 243 1.48 -17.86 5.33
CA GLU A 243 0.03 -18.01 5.19
C GLU A 243 -0.69 -16.72 4.78
N LEU A 244 -0.07 -15.55 4.80
CA LEU A 244 -0.77 -14.31 4.43
C LEU A 244 -1.16 -14.29 2.94
N TYR A 245 -2.25 -13.59 2.61
CA TYR A 245 -2.85 -13.67 1.28
C TYR A 245 -1.98 -12.95 0.24
N GLY A 246 -1.86 -11.62 0.40
CA GLY A 246 -1.31 -10.71 -0.59
C GLY A 246 -0.01 -10.03 -0.15
N SER A 247 0.44 -9.07 -0.95
CA SER A 247 1.60 -8.24 -0.63
C SER A 247 1.32 -7.26 0.50
N ASP A 248 0.14 -6.66 0.47
CA ASP A 248 -0.22 -5.56 1.38
C ASP A 248 -0.39 -6.10 2.81
N ASP A 249 -1.00 -7.28 2.92
CA ASP A 249 -1.16 -8.05 4.15
C ASP A 249 0.22 -8.36 4.78
N ARG A 250 1.19 -8.79 3.97
CA ARG A 250 2.57 -9.01 4.41
C ARG A 250 3.27 -7.72 4.80
N MET A 251 3.09 -6.65 4.03
CA MET A 251 3.68 -5.35 4.36
C MET A 251 3.13 -4.86 5.70
N HIS A 252 1.81 -4.97 5.91
CA HIS A 252 1.16 -4.64 7.17
C HIS A 252 1.72 -5.45 8.34
N ALA A 253 1.90 -6.76 8.17
CA ALA A 253 2.53 -7.60 9.19
C ALA A 253 3.95 -7.11 9.52
N CYS A 254 4.77 -6.78 8.52
CA CYS A 254 6.12 -6.26 8.76
C CYS A 254 6.10 -4.88 9.45
N MET A 255 5.13 -4.02 9.14
CA MET A 255 4.95 -2.73 9.83
C MET A 255 4.54 -2.92 11.29
N ALA A 256 3.65 -3.88 11.56
CA ALA A 256 3.21 -4.23 12.90
C ALA A 256 4.37 -4.78 13.76
N GLU A 257 5.25 -5.61 13.20
CA GLU A 257 6.43 -6.13 13.91
C GLU A 257 7.39 -5.04 14.38
N VAL A 258 7.52 -3.95 13.63
CA VAL A 258 8.35 -2.80 14.01
C VAL A 258 7.56 -1.72 14.78
N GLY A 259 6.30 -1.99 15.10
CA GLY A 259 5.45 -1.11 15.91
C GLY A 259 4.98 0.16 15.20
N VAL A 260 4.96 0.19 13.87
CA VAL A 260 4.53 1.37 13.10
C VAL A 260 3.08 1.20 12.60
N PRO A 261 2.14 2.01 13.10
CA PRO A 261 0.75 1.96 12.63
C PRO A 261 0.57 2.68 11.30
N LEU A 262 -0.53 2.35 10.61
CA LEU A 262 -0.98 3.12 9.45
C LEU A 262 -1.38 4.54 9.86
N THR A 263 -0.76 5.52 9.22
CA THR A 263 -1.18 6.92 9.21
C THR A 263 -2.17 7.11 8.07
N LYS A 264 -3.45 7.28 8.41
CA LYS A 264 -4.53 7.34 7.43
C LYS A 264 -4.58 8.70 6.75
N GLU A 265 -4.51 8.68 5.42
CA GLU A 265 -4.68 9.85 4.55
C GLU A 265 -5.82 9.58 3.55
N PRO A 266 -6.87 10.40 3.52
CA PRO A 266 -8.08 10.12 2.73
C PRO A 266 -7.87 10.22 1.21
N GLY A 267 -6.70 10.68 0.74
CA GLY A 267 -6.39 10.83 -0.68
C GLY A 267 -5.82 9.58 -1.36
N PHE A 268 -5.71 8.46 -0.65
CA PHE A 268 -5.33 7.17 -1.21
C PHE A 268 -6.59 6.30 -1.36
N HIS A 269 -6.86 5.83 -2.58
CA HIS A 269 -8.15 5.21 -2.93
C HIS A 269 -7.97 3.84 -3.57
N GLN A 270 -8.46 2.78 -2.93
CA GLN A 270 -8.33 1.41 -3.43
C GLN A 270 -9.33 1.11 -4.54
N LEU A 271 -10.56 1.58 -4.38
CA LEU A 271 -11.62 1.39 -5.37
C LEU A 271 -11.70 2.59 -6.31
N SER A 272 -11.80 2.32 -7.61
CA SER A 272 -12.16 3.34 -8.58
C SER A 272 -13.60 3.79 -8.33
N VAL A 273 -13.81 5.09 -8.16
CA VAL A 273 -15.17 5.65 -8.09
C VAL A 273 -15.73 5.65 -9.50
N SER A 274 -16.57 4.67 -9.82
CA SER A 274 -17.48 4.82 -10.96
C SER A 274 -18.55 5.82 -10.55
N GLU A 275 -18.55 6.98 -11.21
CA GLU A 275 -19.61 7.95 -11.04
C GLU A 275 -20.93 7.28 -11.45
N HIS A 276 -21.79 6.96 -10.46
CA HIS A 276 -23.20 6.74 -10.75
C HIS A 276 -23.79 8.11 -11.09
N VAL A 277 -23.71 8.48 -12.36
CA VAL A 277 -24.48 9.61 -12.89
C VAL A 277 -25.95 9.17 -12.86
N SER A 278 -26.65 9.47 -11.76
CA SER A 278 -28.09 9.31 -11.68
C SER A 278 -28.74 10.44 -12.49
N SER A 279 -28.81 10.28 -13.80
CA SER A 279 -29.57 11.14 -14.71
C SER A 279 -31.04 10.73 -14.70
N GLY A 280 -31.71 10.91 -13.56
CA GLY A 280 -33.14 10.64 -13.40
C GLY A 280 -33.90 11.85 -12.85
N PRO A 281 -35.10 12.19 -13.37
CA PRO A 281 -35.93 13.23 -12.77
C PRO A 281 -36.38 12.81 -11.36
N TYR A 282 -36.35 13.76 -10.42
CA TYR A 282 -36.80 13.54 -9.04
C TYR A 282 -38.24 12.99 -9.04
N PRO A 283 -38.52 11.88 -8.33
CA PRO A 283 -39.84 11.30 -8.30
C PRO A 283 -40.85 12.26 -7.67
N LYS A 284 -42.05 12.34 -8.26
CA LYS A 284 -43.19 13.03 -7.64
C LYS A 284 -43.50 12.36 -6.30
N CYS A 285 -43.49 13.16 -5.25
CA CYS A 285 -43.71 12.69 -3.89
C CYS A 285 -45.20 12.43 -3.63
N ALA A 286 -45.58 11.18 -3.38
CA ALA A 286 -46.94 10.77 -3.03
C ALA A 286 -47.18 10.73 -1.51
N TRP A 287 -46.82 11.80 -0.79
CA TRP A 287 -47.00 11.84 0.67
C TRP A 287 -48.50 11.93 1.03
N LYS A 288 -48.98 11.05 1.91
CA LYS A 288 -50.32 11.12 2.52
C LYS A 288 -50.29 11.82 3.89
N MET A 289 -49.48 12.86 4.05
CA MET A 289 -49.39 13.65 5.29
C MET A 289 -49.60 15.14 4.98
N ASN A 290 -50.04 15.90 5.98
CA ASN A 290 -50.13 17.36 5.89
C ASN A 290 -48.75 17.94 5.53
N SER A 291 -48.75 19.06 4.79
CA SER A 291 -47.51 19.72 4.36
C SER A 291 -46.62 20.02 5.57
N PRO A 292 -45.34 19.63 5.56
CA PRO A 292 -44.40 19.98 6.62
C PRO A 292 -44.25 21.49 6.83
N ALA A 293 -44.61 22.31 5.83
CA ALA A 293 -44.57 23.76 5.90
C ALA A 293 -45.56 24.36 6.91
N GLU A 294 -46.59 23.62 7.32
CA GLU A 294 -47.62 24.07 8.26
C GLU A 294 -47.32 23.68 9.71
N VAL A 295 -46.32 22.81 9.94
CA VAL A 295 -45.97 22.30 11.27
C VAL A 295 -45.21 23.36 12.06
N LYS A 296 -45.76 23.75 13.22
CA LYS A 296 -45.11 24.69 14.16
C LYS A 296 -44.49 23.98 15.37
N LYS A 297 -44.97 22.78 15.69
CA LYS A 297 -44.51 22.00 16.85
C LYS A 297 -44.43 20.52 16.52
N VAL A 298 -43.33 19.87 16.92
CA VAL A 298 -43.15 18.42 16.81
C VAL A 298 -43.08 17.83 18.21
N LEU A 299 -43.88 16.82 18.50
CA LEU A 299 -43.86 16.11 19.78
C LEU A 299 -43.54 14.63 19.53
N VAL A 300 -42.45 14.18 20.14
CA VAL A 300 -41.90 12.83 19.94
C VAL A 300 -42.05 12.01 21.22
N TYR A 301 -42.74 10.88 21.12
CA TYR A 301 -42.92 9.92 22.20
C TYR A 301 -42.04 8.71 21.98
N LYS A 302 -41.21 8.36 22.97
CA LYS A 302 -40.40 7.15 22.97
C LYS A 302 -40.41 6.51 24.35
N THR A 303 -40.75 5.23 24.41
CA THR A 303 -40.59 4.44 25.64
C THR A 303 -39.11 4.06 25.80
N PRO A 304 -38.45 4.39 26.94
CA PRO A 304 -37.08 3.98 27.18
C PRO A 304 -36.92 2.46 27.15
N ASN A 305 -35.86 1.97 26.51
CA ASN A 305 -35.51 0.56 26.48
C ASN A 305 -34.01 0.38 26.74
N PRO A 306 -33.57 0.06 27.98
CA PRO A 306 -32.16 0.01 28.35
C PRO A 306 -31.39 -1.14 27.68
N ARG A 307 -32.08 -2.22 27.24
CA ARG A 307 -31.45 -3.37 26.58
C ARG A 307 -31.50 -3.30 25.05
N MET A 308 -31.77 -2.13 24.48
CA MET A 308 -31.85 -1.96 23.03
C MET A 308 -30.52 -2.27 22.33
N TRP A 309 -29.39 -2.03 23.01
CA TRP A 309 -28.04 -2.29 22.50
C TRP A 309 -27.71 -3.77 22.29
N GLU A 310 -28.48 -4.67 22.91
CA GLU A 310 -28.28 -6.13 22.87
C GLU A 310 -29.10 -6.83 21.77
N LYS A 311 -29.90 -6.09 21.00
CA LYS A 311 -30.81 -6.65 19.98
C LYS A 311 -30.37 -6.33 18.55
N SER A 312 -30.67 -7.21 17.58
CA SER A 312 -30.59 -6.90 16.15
C SER A 312 -31.97 -7.08 15.51
N PRO A 313 -32.50 -6.09 14.76
CA PRO A 313 -31.92 -4.79 14.47
C PRO A 313 -32.02 -3.81 15.67
N ARG A 314 -31.00 -2.96 15.85
CA ARG A 314 -30.99 -1.85 16.83
C ARG A 314 -31.84 -0.65 16.38
N ARG A 315 -32.75 -0.87 15.42
CA ARG A 315 -33.53 0.18 14.75
C ARG A 315 -34.83 0.43 15.51
N ASN A 316 -35.19 1.69 15.69
CA ASN A 316 -36.55 2.08 16.06
C ASN A 316 -37.15 2.87 14.90
N CYS A 317 -38.42 2.63 14.61
CA CYS A 317 -39.13 3.28 13.52
C CYS A 317 -40.06 4.35 14.06
N CYS A 318 -40.14 5.44 13.31
CA CYS A 318 -40.99 6.58 13.61
C CYS A 318 -42.33 6.38 12.90
N LYS A 319 -43.42 6.51 13.65
CA LYS A 319 -44.79 6.48 13.10
C LYS A 319 -45.43 7.83 13.37
N VAL A 320 -45.86 8.49 12.30
CA VAL A 320 -46.65 9.71 12.40
C VAL A 320 -48.02 9.33 12.95
N LEU A 321 -48.37 9.89 14.09
CA LEU A 321 -49.70 9.71 14.67
C LEU A 321 -50.65 10.78 14.12
N PRO A 322 -51.94 10.47 13.97
CA PRO A 322 -52.93 11.47 13.60
C PRO A 322 -52.98 12.58 14.66
N SER A 323 -52.98 13.83 14.21
CA SER A 323 -53.15 15.02 15.04
C SER A 323 -54.36 15.80 14.54
N ILE A 324 -55.19 16.28 15.48
CA ILE A 324 -56.33 17.15 15.18
C ILE A 324 -55.83 18.57 14.84
N ASP A 325 -54.70 18.99 15.41
CA ASP A 325 -54.04 20.24 15.11
C ASP A 325 -53.02 20.05 13.97
N LYS A 326 -53.27 20.71 12.83
CA LYS A 326 -52.39 20.68 11.65
C LYS A 326 -51.01 21.30 11.92
N ALA A 327 -50.90 22.18 12.91
CA ALA A 327 -49.63 22.76 13.33
C ALA A 327 -48.82 21.85 14.26
N LEU A 328 -49.39 20.73 14.73
CA LEU A 328 -48.75 19.78 15.62
C LEU A 328 -48.48 18.45 14.90
N LEU A 329 -47.20 18.07 14.81
CA LEU A 329 -46.77 16.76 14.33
C LEU A 329 -46.48 15.82 15.51
N LEU A 330 -47.27 14.76 15.64
CA LEU A 330 -47.07 13.73 16.66
C LEU A 330 -46.29 12.56 16.07
N ILE A 331 -45.19 12.16 16.71
CA ILE A 331 -44.34 11.05 16.28
C ILE A 331 -44.18 10.05 17.42
N ALA A 332 -44.54 8.79 17.18
CA ALA A 332 -44.20 7.69 18.08
C ALA A 332 -42.95 6.96 17.59
N VAL A 333 -42.00 6.71 18.47
CA VAL A 333 -40.77 5.96 18.20
C VAL A 333 -40.84 4.63 18.93
N GLY A 334 -40.85 3.53 18.17
CA GLY A 334 -40.98 2.18 18.71
C GLY A 334 -40.30 1.13 17.83
N SER A 335 -40.67 -0.14 18.04
CA SER A 335 -40.19 -1.23 17.19
C SER A 335 -40.69 -1.06 15.75
N CYS A 336 -39.81 -1.35 14.80
CA CYS A 336 -40.15 -1.41 13.38
C CYS A 336 -41.06 -2.61 13.08
N GLY A 337 -42.03 -2.43 12.19
CA GLY A 337 -42.76 -3.54 11.57
C GLY A 337 -41.87 -4.36 10.62
N GLU A 338 -42.34 -5.54 10.22
CA GLU A 338 -41.56 -6.49 9.40
C GLU A 338 -41.04 -5.85 8.09
N ASP A 339 -41.86 -5.02 7.44
CA ASP A 339 -41.51 -4.30 6.20
C ASP A 339 -40.77 -2.97 6.41
N GLU A 340 -40.60 -2.54 7.66
CA GLU A 340 -39.85 -1.31 8.01
C GLU A 340 -38.38 -1.63 8.36
N ILE A 341 -38.04 -2.91 8.51
CA ILE A 341 -36.68 -3.39 8.80
C ILE A 341 -35.88 -3.59 7.52
N PHE A 342 -36.55 -3.97 6.42
CA PHE A 342 -36.01 -4.00 5.06
C PHE A 342 -37.09 -3.53 4.08
N GLY A 343 -36.78 -2.56 3.22
CA GLY A 343 -37.64 -2.19 2.09
C GLY A 343 -37.66 -3.32 1.07
N SER A 344 -38.46 -4.36 1.33
CA SER A 344 -38.62 -5.52 0.46
C SER A 344 -39.47 -5.15 -0.76
N ARG A 345 -38.89 -4.42 -1.71
CA ARG A 345 -39.10 -4.86 -3.09
C ARG A 345 -38.30 -6.14 -3.20
N LYS A 346 -38.98 -7.29 -3.35
CA LYS A 346 -38.35 -8.50 -3.88
C LYS A 346 -37.63 -8.06 -5.16
N LEU A 347 -36.31 -7.87 -5.08
CA LEU A 347 -35.48 -7.88 -6.27
C LEU A 347 -35.56 -9.32 -6.76
N GLU A 348 -36.38 -9.54 -7.77
CA GLU A 348 -36.37 -10.77 -8.54
C GLU A 348 -34.91 -11.04 -8.95
N ASN A 349 -34.40 -12.17 -8.46
CA ASN A 349 -33.26 -12.93 -8.97
C ASN A 349 -32.24 -12.15 -9.81
N ILE A 350 -31.28 -11.51 -9.14
CA ILE A 350 -29.97 -11.28 -9.75
C ILE A 350 -29.12 -12.50 -9.37
N PRO A 351 -28.80 -13.40 -10.33
CA PRO A 351 -27.94 -14.53 -10.03
C PRO A 351 -26.54 -13.98 -9.71
N TYR A 352 -26.11 -14.18 -8.47
CA TYR A 352 -24.70 -14.11 -8.12
C TYR A 352 -24.10 -15.47 -8.49
N ASP A 353 -23.43 -15.52 -9.64
CA ASP A 353 -22.46 -16.60 -9.90
C ASP A 353 -21.22 -16.33 -9.03
N ILE A 354 -20.94 -17.29 -8.15
CA ILE A 354 -19.81 -17.35 -7.21
C ILE A 354 -18.54 -17.83 -7.93
#